data_AF-A0A392T4M7-F1
#
_entry.id   AF-A0A392T4M7-F1
#
_cell.length_a   1.000
_cell.length_b   1.000
_cell.length_c   1.000
_cell.angle_alpha   90.00
_cell.angle_beta   90.00
_cell.angle_gamma   90.00
#
_symmetry.space_group_name_H-M   'P 1'
#
loop_
_entity.id
_entity.type
_entity.pdbx_description
1 polymer ?
#
loop_
_entity_poly.entity_id
_entity_poly.type
_entity_poly.pdbx_seq_one_letter_code
_entity_poly.pdbx_strand_id
1 'polypeptide(L)'
;SKVVHDVDLQKLPVRFVIDKAGFVGEDGPTHCGSFDVTYMACLPNMVVMAPSDEAEIIHMVATAVAINDRPSCFRFPRANGIGVELPAGNKGIP
;
A
#
# COMPACT_ATOMS: atom_id res chain seq x y z
N SER A 1 -3.93 12.63 11.49
CA SER A 1 -2.82 11.87 10.89
C SER A 1 -1.43 12.30 11.41
N LYS A 2 -1.24 12.58 12.71
CA LYS A 2 0.08 12.99 13.25
C LYS A 2 1.18 11.95 13.04
N VAL A 3 0.86 10.68 13.26
CA VAL A 3 1.83 9.57 13.15
C VAL A 3 2.49 9.49 11.77
N VAL A 4 1.72 9.61 10.70
CA VAL A 4 2.24 9.51 9.33
C VAL A 4 3.10 10.73 8.99
N HIS A 5 2.70 11.91 9.45
CA HIS A 5 3.47 13.15 9.27
C HIS A 5 4.81 13.10 10.03
N ASP A 6 4.81 12.60 11.26
CA ASP A 6 6.03 12.46 12.07
C ASP A 6 6.99 11.43 11.45
N VAL A 7 6.44 10.33 10.93
CA VAL A 7 7.18 9.29 10.20
C VAL A 7 7.81 9.83 8.91
N ASP A 8 7.07 10.61 8.13
CA ASP A 8 7.58 11.22 6.89
C ASP A 8 8.69 12.23 7.17
N LEU A 9 8.49 13.12 8.14
CA LEU A 9 9.47 14.13 8.51
C LEU A 9 10.79 13.51 9.01
N GLN A 10 10.69 12.41 9.77
CA GLN A 10 11.85 11.68 10.30
C GLN A 10 12.42 10.64 9.33
N LYS A 11 11.82 10.46 8.14
CA LYS A 11 12.18 9.44 7.14
C LYS A 11 12.28 8.03 7.74
N LEU A 12 11.40 7.70 8.69
CA LEU A 12 11.44 6.40 9.34
C LEU A 12 10.99 5.30 8.36
N PRO A 13 11.62 4.11 8.38
CA PRO A 13 11.28 3.00 7.49
C PRO A 13 10.01 2.26 7.95
N VAL A 14 8.91 3.00 8.09
CA VAL A 14 7.61 2.48 8.46
C VAL A 14 6.84 2.11 7.19
N ARG A 15 6.16 0.96 7.25
CA ARG A 15 5.39 0.38 6.14
C ARG A 15 3.92 0.40 6.51
N PHE A 16 3.13 1.16 5.76
CA PHE A 16 1.69 1.25 5.97
C PHE A 16 0.96 0.36 4.98
N VAL A 17 0.19 -0.59 5.50
CA VAL A 17 -0.64 -1.47 4.69
C VAL A 17 -2.07 -0.96 4.74
N ILE A 18 -2.61 -0.55 3.59
CA ILE A 18 -3.96 0.00 3.48
C ILE A 18 -4.88 -1.07 2.86
N ASP A 19 -5.61 -1.76 3.72
CA ASP A 19 -6.67 -2.69 3.33
C ASP A 19 -7.97 -1.92 2.98
N LYS A 20 -8.79 -2.49 2.09
CA LYS A 20 -10.08 -1.94 1.58
C LYS A 20 -9.99 -0.75 0.62
N ALA A 21 -8.99 -0.75 -0.25
CA ALA A 21 -8.76 0.38 -1.12
C ALA A 21 -9.57 0.27 -2.44
N GLY A 22 -10.80 0.80 -2.45
CA GLY A 22 -11.62 0.96 -3.66
C GLY A 22 -12.75 -0.07 -3.81
N PHE A 23 -13.91 0.42 -4.22
CA PHE A 23 -15.23 -0.23 -4.34
C PHE A 23 -15.76 -0.88 -3.06
N VAL A 24 -16.30 -0.03 -2.19
CA VAL A 24 -17.15 -0.46 -1.09
C VAL A 24 -18.54 -0.72 -1.67
N GLY A 25 -18.85 -1.99 -1.96
CA GLY A 25 -20.24 -2.43 -2.08
C GLY A 25 -20.90 -2.42 -0.70
N GLU A 26 -22.14 -1.93 -0.65
CA GLU A 26 -23.06 -1.80 0.50
C GLU A 26 -22.71 -0.90 1.70
N ASP A 27 -21.45 -0.66 2.06
CA ASP A 27 -21.12 0.27 3.16
C ASP A 27 -20.92 1.70 2.62
N GLY A 28 -21.85 2.61 2.91
CA GLY A 28 -21.93 3.97 2.36
C GLY A 28 -20.68 4.89 2.46
N PRO A 29 -20.78 6.14 1.94
CA PRO A 29 -19.66 7.03 1.61
C PRO A 29 -18.73 7.45 2.78
N THR A 30 -19.09 7.15 4.02
CA THR A 30 -18.27 7.40 5.23
C THR A 30 -17.28 6.28 5.55
N HIS A 31 -17.30 5.16 4.83
CA HIS A 31 -16.42 4.00 5.05
C HIS A 31 -15.36 3.81 3.96
N CYS A 32 -15.24 4.78 3.05
CA CYS A 32 -14.19 4.79 2.04
C CYS A 32 -12.86 5.25 2.66
N GLY A 33 -11.88 4.34 2.79
CA GLY A 33 -10.47 4.66 3.01
C GLY A 33 -9.81 5.39 1.82
N SER A 34 -10.61 6.10 1.00
CA SER A 34 -10.19 6.80 -0.22
C SER A 34 -9.37 8.05 0.06
N PHE A 35 -9.44 8.60 1.26
CA PHE A 35 -8.71 9.83 1.62
C PHE A 35 -7.30 9.57 2.14
N ASP A 36 -7.03 8.38 2.70
CA ASP A 36 -5.72 8.06 3.29
C ASP A 36 -4.63 7.94 2.22
N VAL A 37 -4.97 7.43 1.03
CA VAL A 37 -4.03 7.30 -0.08
C VAL A 37 -3.67 8.67 -0.65
N THR A 38 -4.65 9.54 -0.86
CA THR A 38 -4.39 10.92 -1.31
C THR A 38 -3.55 11.67 -0.28
N TYR A 39 -3.84 11.50 1.00
CA TYR A 39 -3.06 12.09 2.08
C TYR A 39 -1.61 11.56 2.10
N MET A 40 -1.39 10.26 1.96
CA MET A 40 -0.05 9.67 1.90
C MET A 40 0.72 10.08 0.64
N ALA A 41 0.04 10.21 -0.51
CA ALA A 41 0.65 10.65 -1.77
C ALA A 41 1.08 12.12 -1.74
N CYS A 42 0.53 12.95 -0.85
CA CYS A 42 0.96 14.33 -0.67
C CYS A 42 2.22 14.47 0.21
N LEU A 43 2.71 13.39 0.82
CA LEU A 43 3.88 13.43 1.70
C LEU A 43 5.18 13.26 0.89
N PRO A 44 6.17 14.15 1.06
CA PRO A 44 7.33 14.24 0.17
C PRO A 44 8.31 13.06 0.28
N ASN A 45 8.35 12.33 1.39
CA ASN A 45 9.27 11.21 1.59
C ASN A 45 8.57 9.83 1.50
N MET A 46 7.24 9.82 1.29
CA MET A 46 6.43 8.60 1.24
C MET A 46 6.50 7.94 -0.13
N VAL A 47 6.86 6.65 -0.17
CA VAL A 47 6.70 5.81 -1.37
C VAL A 47 5.29 5.22 -1.37
N VAL A 48 4.47 5.57 -2.35
CA VAL A 48 3.10 5.06 -2.50
C VAL A 48 3.05 4.03 -3.62
N MET A 49 2.52 2.85 -3.31
CA MET A 49 2.39 1.71 -4.22
C MET A 49 0.93 1.30 -4.39
N ALA A 50 0.54 0.98 -5.62
CA ALA A 50 -0.82 0.59 -5.98
C ALA A 50 -0.78 -0.63 -6.93
N PRO A 51 -0.70 -1.86 -6.41
CA PRO A 51 -0.71 -3.07 -7.20
C PRO A 51 -2.06 -3.26 -7.90
N SER A 52 -1.98 -3.72 -9.14
CA SER A 52 -3.11 -4.00 -10.02
C SER A 52 -3.59 -5.45 -9.89
N ASP A 53 -2.73 -6.35 -9.43
CA ASP A 53 -3.00 -7.78 -9.28
C ASP A 53 -2.23 -8.43 -8.11
N GLU A 54 -2.46 -9.73 -7.89
CA GLU A 54 -1.88 -10.49 -6.77
C GLU A 54 -0.37 -10.73 -6.93
N ALA A 55 0.13 -10.85 -8.15
CA ALA A 55 1.56 -10.98 -8.39
C ALA A 55 2.26 -9.65 -8.08
N GLU A 56 1.68 -8.53 -8.50
CA GLU A 56 2.15 -7.19 -8.16
C GLU A 56 2.13 -6.95 -6.64
N ILE A 57 1.12 -7.45 -5.90
CA ILE A 57 1.13 -7.38 -4.43
C ILE A 57 2.37 -8.08 -3.86
N ILE A 58 2.71 -9.27 -4.35
CA ILE A 58 3.88 -10.03 -3.88
C ILE A 58 5.19 -9.27 -4.16
N HIS A 59 5.31 -8.67 -5.35
CA HIS A 59 6.45 -7.82 -5.71
C HIS A 59 6.51 -6.57 -4.83
N MET A 60 5.41 -5.85 -4.66
CA MET A 60 5.37 -4.61 -3.88
C MET A 60 5.62 -4.85 -2.39
N VAL A 61 5.24 -6.00 -1.84
CA VAL A 61 5.65 -6.41 -0.48
C VAL A 61 7.17 -6.58 -0.41
N ALA A 62 7.79 -7.22 -1.40
CA ALA A 62 9.25 -7.35 -1.46
C ALA A 62 9.94 -5.98 -1.62
N THR A 63 9.43 -5.10 -2.48
CA THR A 63 9.91 -3.72 -2.64
C THR A 63 9.77 -2.95 -1.33
N ALA A 64 8.63 -3.03 -0.64
CA ALA A 64 8.42 -2.40 0.66
C ALA A 64 9.44 -2.88 1.70
N VAL A 65 9.72 -4.19 1.75
CA VAL A 65 10.77 -4.76 2.63
C VAL A 65 12.16 -4.23 2.28
N ALA A 66 12.45 -4.01 1.00
CA ALA A 66 13.74 -3.44 0.57
C ALA A 66 13.89 -1.95 0.92
N ILE A 67 12.81 -1.18 0.99
CA ILE A 67 12.82 0.23 1.36
C ILE A 67 13.12 0.39 2.87
N ASN A 68 14.33 0.82 3.20
CA ASN A 68 14.77 0.98 4.60
C ASN A 68 15.25 2.40 4.94
N ASP A 69 15.08 3.36 4.03
CA ASP A 69 15.56 4.74 4.17
C ASP A 69 14.43 5.79 4.24
N ARG A 70 13.17 5.37 4.10
CA ARG A 70 12.00 6.24 4.04
C ARG A 70 10.70 5.45 4.29
N PRO A 71 9.57 6.11 4.58
CA PRO A 71 8.31 5.41 4.71
C PRO A 71 7.76 4.93 3.38
N SER A 72 6.97 3.86 3.44
CA SER A 72 6.26 3.33 2.27
C SER A 72 4.84 2.95 2.65
N CYS A 73 3.94 3.01 1.67
CA CYS A 73 2.61 2.47 1.79
C CYS A 73 2.19 1.72 0.52
N PHE A 74 1.39 0.70 0.69
CA PHE A 74 0.73 0.04 -0.42
C PHE A 74 -0.73 -0.25 -0.08
N ARG A 75 -1.57 -0.20 -1.12
CA ARG A 75 -3.01 -0.38 -1.00
C ARG A 75 -3.45 -1.61 -1.78
N PHE A 76 -4.44 -2.38 -1.33
CA PHE A 76 -5.04 -3.42 -2.17
C PHE A 76 -6.56 -3.47 -1.99
N PRO A 77 -7.32 -3.76 -3.06
CA PRO A 77 -8.76 -3.92 -2.96
C PRO A 77 -9.12 -5.23 -2.25
N ARG A 78 -10.30 -5.27 -1.62
CA ARG A 78 -10.89 -6.49 -1.06
C ARG A 78 -11.57 -7.34 -2.16
N ALA A 79 -10.92 -7.45 -3.32
CA ALA A 79 -11.42 -8.20 -4.45
C ALA A 79 -10.79 -9.60 -4.45
N ASN A 80 -11.53 -10.58 -4.97
CA ASN A 80 -10.94 -11.88 -5.27
C ASN A 80 -9.82 -11.68 -6.30
N GLY A 81 -8.71 -12.37 -6.09
CA GLY A 81 -7.63 -12.45 -7.05
C GLY A 81 -8.12 -12.67 -8.48
N ILE A 82 -7.47 -12.00 -9.43
CA ILE A 82 -7.71 -12.27 -10.85
C ILE A 82 -7.15 -13.65 -11.26
N GLY A 83 -6.50 -14.39 -10.35
CA GLY A 83 -6.00 -15.75 -10.58
C GLY A 83 -4.75 -15.78 -11.46
N VAL A 84 -3.95 -14.71 -11.43
CA VAL A 84 -2.66 -14.64 -12.14
C VAL A 84 -1.64 -15.60 -11.54
N GLU A 85 -0.70 -16.03 -12.37
CA GLU A 85 0.42 -16.85 -11.94
C GLU A 85 1.26 -16.09 -10.91
N LEU A 86 1.39 -16.67 -9.72
CA LEU A 86 2.16 -16.06 -8.64
C LEU A 86 3.66 -16.32 -8.83
N PRO A 87 4.54 -15.40 -8.38
CA PRO A 87 5.98 -15.61 -8.41
C PRO A 87 6.39 -16.92 -7.73
N ALA A 88 7.41 -17.59 -8.28
CA ALA A 88 7.87 -18.87 -7.79
C ALA A 88 8.16 -18.84 -6.27
N GLY A 89 7.47 -19.69 -5.51
CA GLY A 89 7.61 -19.77 -4.05
C GLY A 89 7.05 -18.57 -3.29
N ASN A 90 6.14 -17.79 -3.87
CA ASN A 90 5.57 -16.56 -3.29
C ASN A 90 6.64 -15.52 -2.92
N LYS A 91 7.74 -15.48 -3.67
CA LYS A 91 8.85 -14.55 -3.46
C LYS A 91 8.80 -13.45 -4.50
N GLY A 92 8.48 -12.24 -4.04
CA GLY A 92 8.59 -11.04 -4.85
C GLY A 92 10.04 -10.66 -5.09
N ILE A 93 10.23 -9.86 -6.13
CA ILE A 93 11.50 -9.22 -6.49
C ILE A 93 11.30 -7.72 -6.29
N PRO A 94 12.19 -7.02 -5.55
CA PRO A 94 12.10 -5.59 -5.27
C PRO A 94 12.14 -4.68 -6.50
#